data_AF-A0A7K1VSC2-F1
#
_entry.id   AF-A0A7K1VSC2-F1
#
_cell.length_a   1.000
_cell.length_b   1.000
_cell.length_c   1.000
_cell.angle_alpha   90.00
_cell.angle_beta   90.00
_cell.angle_gamma   90.00
#
_symmetry.space_group_name_H-M   'P 1'
#
loop_
_entity.id
_entity.type
_entity.pdbx_description
1 polymer ?
#
loop_
_entity_poly.entity_id
_entity_poly.type
_entity_poly.pdbx_seq_one_letter_code
_entity_poly.pdbx_strand_id
1 'polypeptide(L)'
;MTRIPEPEFTPQGPVYQGRRLDRPHEEVVDQGLLFDVGTLFSRRRVLSLIGVGAATVGLAACGADSSGGADSSSVGGSAGGGTSATSTGEIPDETAGPYPGDGSNGADVLENAGVVRSDIRSSIDGGTTAEGIVMTLTLTILDMANNGVPFENAAVYVWHCDAGGSYSMYSSPIEDETYLRGVQVADRSGAVTFTSIFPACYSGRWPHIHFEVYPDVASITDSTNAIATSQVALPEDACTRVYALDAYAGSSANMAQVSLTDDNVFGDDGGALQLGTATGDVTSGYTVALTARVDTTTTPTAGAAPSGGGAGGPGGTPPSR
;
A
#
# COMPACT_ATOMS: atom_id res chain seq x y z
N MET A 1 4.46 13.55 28.33
CA MET A 1 3.60 14.73 28.05
C MET A 1 3.98 15.27 26.70
N THR A 2 3.47 14.64 25.65
CA THR A 2 3.69 15.07 24.26
C THR A 2 2.87 16.33 24.05
N ARG A 3 3.50 17.44 23.65
CA ARG A 3 2.76 18.68 23.37
C ARG A 3 2.06 18.52 22.03
N ILE A 4 0.75 18.36 22.07
CA ILE A 4 -0.11 18.46 20.89
C ILE A 4 0.11 19.87 20.31
N PRO A 5 0.36 19.99 18.99
CA PRO A 5 0.52 21.30 18.36
C PRO A 5 -0.80 22.08 18.43
N GLU A 6 -0.81 23.16 19.20
CA GLU A 6 -2.00 24.01 19.35
C GLU A 6 -2.09 25.06 18.23
N PRO A 7 -3.31 25.34 17.73
CA PRO A 7 -3.53 26.40 16.74
C PRO A 7 -3.45 27.80 17.37
N GLU A 8 -3.04 28.79 16.57
CA GLU A 8 -3.13 30.20 16.90
C GLU A 8 -4.55 30.73 16.64
N PHE A 9 -5.14 31.45 17.58
CA PHE A 9 -6.49 32.01 17.41
C PHE A 9 -6.45 33.42 16.82
N THR A 10 -7.04 33.60 15.64
CA THR A 10 -7.18 34.91 14.98
C THR A 10 -8.63 35.42 15.04
N PRO A 11 -8.91 36.71 14.78
CA PRO A 11 -10.29 37.22 14.64
C PRO A 11 -11.10 36.53 13.54
N GLN A 12 -10.40 35.86 12.63
CA GLN A 12 -10.95 35.07 11.55
C GLN A 12 -11.14 33.59 11.97
N GLY A 13 -10.67 33.13 13.12
CA GLY A 13 -10.78 31.74 13.59
C GLY A 13 -9.42 31.09 13.83
N PRO A 14 -9.39 29.83 14.29
CA PRO A 14 -8.14 29.13 14.59
C PRO A 14 -7.34 28.84 13.32
N VAL A 15 -6.05 29.11 13.38
CA VAL A 15 -5.09 28.89 12.29
C VAL A 15 -3.90 28.08 12.80
N TYR A 16 -3.36 27.18 11.98
CA TYR A 16 -2.13 26.45 12.27
C TYR A 16 -1.14 26.62 11.11
N GLN A 17 0.08 27.07 11.40
CA GLN A 17 1.10 27.43 10.41
C GLN A 17 0.57 28.39 9.32
N GLY A 18 -0.20 29.41 9.73
CA GLY A 18 -0.74 30.43 8.83
C GLY A 18 -1.95 30.01 7.99
N ARG A 19 -2.56 28.84 8.26
CA ARG A 19 -3.75 28.33 7.54
C ARG A 19 -4.92 28.14 8.51
N ARG A 20 -6.13 28.54 8.13
CA ARG A 20 -7.35 28.28 8.91
C ARG A 20 -7.64 26.78 9.00
N LEU A 21 -8.10 26.35 10.16
CA LEU A 21 -8.64 25.01 10.35
C LEU A 21 -10.02 24.90 9.68
N ASP A 22 -10.26 23.81 8.97
CA ASP A 22 -11.54 23.51 8.30
C ASP A 22 -12.61 23.10 9.33
N ARG A 23 -12.18 22.50 10.44
CA ARG A 23 -13.01 22.12 11.58
C ARG A 23 -12.48 22.81 12.84
N PRO A 24 -12.96 24.03 13.15
CA PRO A 24 -12.40 24.88 14.21
C PRO A 24 -12.64 24.37 15.63
N HIS A 25 -13.38 23.27 15.80
CA HIS A 25 -13.66 22.63 17.09
C HIS A 25 -12.89 21.32 17.29
N GLU A 26 -12.14 20.87 16.28
CA GLU A 26 -11.36 19.63 16.32
C GLU A 26 -9.87 19.95 16.44
N GLU A 27 -9.09 18.98 16.93
CA GLU A 27 -7.64 19.14 17.02
C GLU A 27 -7.02 19.22 15.63
N VAL A 28 -5.77 19.73 15.54
CA VAL A 28 -5.05 19.86 14.27
C VAL A 28 -4.88 18.51 13.57
N VAL A 29 -4.79 17.42 14.35
CA VAL A 29 -4.61 16.05 13.85
C VAL A 29 -5.90 15.41 13.31
N ASP A 30 -7.07 15.97 13.62
CA ASP A 30 -8.38 15.40 13.27
C ASP A 30 -9.08 16.14 12.11
N GLN A 31 -8.39 17.07 11.45
CA GLN A 31 -8.97 17.89 10.39
C GLN A 31 -9.31 17.11 9.10
N GLY A 32 -8.82 15.87 8.98
CA GLY A 32 -9.10 14.96 7.86
C GLY A 32 -8.46 15.37 6.53
N LEU A 33 -8.79 14.60 5.49
CA LEU A 33 -8.11 14.55 4.19
C LEU A 33 -7.98 15.90 3.45
N LEU A 34 -8.89 16.85 3.67
CA LEU A 34 -8.82 18.19 3.05
C LEU A 34 -7.65 19.02 3.58
N PHE A 35 -7.33 18.90 4.87
CA PHE A 35 -6.19 19.58 5.49
C PHE A 35 -4.85 18.95 5.08
N ASP A 36 -4.83 17.62 4.91
CA ASP A 36 -3.67 16.85 4.48
C ASP A 36 -3.30 17.12 3.01
N VAL A 37 -4.31 17.19 2.13
CA VAL A 37 -4.15 17.57 0.72
C VAL A 37 -3.54 18.97 0.59
N GLY A 38 -4.01 19.94 1.39
CA GLY A 38 -3.43 21.28 1.42
C GLY A 38 -1.97 21.33 1.86
N THR A 39 -1.54 20.37 2.71
CA THR A 39 -0.17 20.25 3.21
C THR A 39 0.77 19.66 2.16
N LEU A 40 0.29 18.72 1.34
CA LEU A 40 1.02 18.17 0.19
C LEU A 40 1.21 19.21 -0.93
N PHE A 41 0.23 20.07 -1.17
CA PHE A 41 0.33 21.13 -2.19
C PHE A 41 1.29 22.28 -1.81
N SER A 42 1.52 22.56 -0.53
CA SER A 42 2.45 23.63 -0.10
C SER A 42 3.91 23.24 -0.30
N ARG A 43 4.27 21.98 -0.03
CA ARG A 43 5.61 21.41 -0.27
C ARG A 43 5.96 21.36 -1.76
N ARG A 44 4.96 21.17 -2.63
CA ARG A 44 5.08 21.19 -4.10
C ARG A 44 5.53 22.54 -4.69
N ARG A 45 5.41 23.66 -3.95
CA ARG A 45 5.80 25.00 -4.43
C ARG A 45 7.25 25.38 -4.12
N VAL A 46 7.92 24.67 -3.21
CA VAL A 46 9.29 25.01 -2.78
C VAL A 46 10.36 24.39 -3.69
N LEU A 47 10.04 23.28 -4.36
CA LEU A 47 11.02 22.50 -5.15
C LEU A 47 11.13 22.89 -6.63
N SER A 48 10.37 23.89 -7.11
CA SER A 48 10.36 24.31 -8.52
C SER A 48 11.57 25.17 -8.95
N LEU A 49 12.58 25.38 -8.10
CA LEU A 49 13.58 26.45 -8.29
C LEU A 49 14.97 26.03 -8.80
N ILE A 50 15.26 24.74 -9.04
CA ILE A 50 16.64 24.32 -9.36
C ILE A 50 16.67 23.26 -10.47
N GLY A 51 17.10 23.64 -11.68
CA GLY A 51 17.74 22.70 -12.63
C GLY A 51 17.32 22.80 -14.09
N VAL A 52 18.17 23.39 -14.95
CA VAL A 52 18.16 23.24 -16.41
C VAL A 52 19.60 22.99 -16.89
N GLY A 53 19.82 21.94 -17.72
CA GLY A 53 21.12 21.71 -18.35
C GLY A 53 21.24 20.47 -19.27
N ALA A 54 20.77 20.63 -20.52
CA ALA A 54 21.24 20.03 -21.79
C ALA A 54 21.14 18.50 -22.09
N ALA A 55 20.53 18.20 -23.25
CA ALA A 55 20.46 16.93 -23.96
C ALA A 55 20.96 17.09 -25.41
N THR A 56 21.30 15.98 -26.10
CA THR A 56 21.26 15.88 -27.59
C THR A 56 20.84 14.48 -28.08
N VAL A 57 20.27 14.42 -29.29
CA VAL A 57 19.40 13.39 -29.91
C VAL A 57 20.02 12.78 -31.18
N GLY A 58 19.57 11.59 -31.63
CA GLY A 58 19.71 11.11 -33.03
C GLY A 58 18.79 9.92 -33.41
N LEU A 59 18.24 9.94 -34.64
CA LEU A 59 17.10 9.16 -35.19
C LEU A 59 17.45 7.92 -36.08
N ALA A 60 16.53 6.93 -36.09
CA ALA A 60 15.95 6.07 -37.17
C ALA A 60 16.77 5.39 -38.31
N ALA A 61 16.45 4.11 -38.62
CA ALA A 61 16.11 3.58 -39.97
C ALA A 61 15.79 2.06 -39.98
N CYS A 62 14.90 1.62 -40.91
CA CYS A 62 14.36 0.27 -41.12
C CYS A 62 15.22 -0.65 -42.03
N GLY A 63 14.99 -1.97 -41.95
CA GLY A 63 15.35 -2.96 -42.99
C GLY A 63 14.79 -4.36 -42.71
N ALA A 64 14.17 -4.99 -43.72
CA ALA A 64 13.54 -6.32 -43.66
C ALA A 64 14.39 -7.41 -44.34
N ASP A 65 14.25 -8.67 -43.89
CA ASP A 65 13.89 -9.90 -44.64
C ASP A 65 14.53 -11.23 -44.16
N SER A 66 13.67 -12.26 -44.15
CA SER A 66 13.88 -13.70 -44.43
C SER A 66 14.35 -14.75 -43.38
N SER A 67 13.39 -15.66 -43.10
CA SER A 67 13.46 -17.14 -43.18
C SER A 67 13.72 -18.02 -41.93
N GLY A 68 12.90 -19.07 -41.79
CA GLY A 68 13.20 -20.29 -41.03
C GLY A 68 12.05 -20.78 -40.12
N GLY A 69 11.23 -21.71 -40.61
CA GLY A 69 10.12 -22.32 -39.85
C GLY A 69 10.47 -23.63 -39.13
N ALA A 70 9.58 -24.05 -38.23
CA ALA A 70 9.28 -25.45 -37.94
C ALA A 70 7.96 -25.57 -37.15
N ASP A 71 7.03 -26.35 -37.70
CA ASP A 71 5.81 -26.83 -37.07
C ASP A 71 6.09 -27.81 -35.92
N SER A 72 5.23 -27.81 -34.91
CA SER A 72 4.65 -29.06 -34.40
C SER A 72 3.38 -28.78 -33.59
N SER A 73 2.35 -29.54 -33.95
CA SER A 73 1.02 -29.53 -33.34
C SER A 73 0.83 -30.79 -32.50
N SER A 74 0.21 -30.65 -31.32
CA SER A 74 -0.57 -31.72 -30.71
C SER A 74 -1.62 -31.14 -29.77
N VAL A 75 -2.87 -31.55 -30.00
CA VAL A 75 -4.08 -31.17 -29.26
C VAL A 75 -4.44 -32.22 -28.22
N GLY A 76 -5.05 -31.78 -27.10
CA GLY A 76 -6.14 -32.50 -26.44
C GLY A 76 -5.96 -32.81 -24.95
N GLY A 77 -6.75 -32.14 -24.09
CA GLY A 77 -7.05 -32.60 -22.73
C GLY A 77 -7.53 -31.49 -21.78
N SER A 78 -8.84 -31.22 -21.74
CA SER A 78 -9.47 -30.29 -20.81
C SER A 78 -9.51 -30.82 -19.37
N ALA A 79 -9.17 -29.98 -18.40
CA ALA A 79 -9.70 -30.00 -17.04
C ALA A 79 -9.83 -28.54 -16.56
N GLY A 80 -11.05 -28.14 -16.19
CA GLY A 80 -11.37 -26.79 -15.76
C GLY A 80 -10.70 -26.46 -14.42
N GLY A 81 -9.74 -25.54 -14.47
CA GLY A 81 -9.36 -24.68 -13.36
C GLY A 81 -9.55 -23.26 -13.85
N GLY A 82 -10.24 -22.42 -13.08
CA GLY A 82 -10.32 -21.00 -13.37
C GLY A 82 -8.90 -20.46 -13.49
N THR A 83 -8.49 -20.13 -14.71
CA THR A 83 -7.21 -19.48 -14.96
C THR A 83 -7.36 -18.06 -14.45
N SER A 84 -7.00 -17.82 -13.19
CA SER A 84 -6.52 -16.49 -12.82
C SER A 84 -5.42 -16.17 -13.80
N ALA A 85 -5.65 -15.17 -14.65
CA ALA A 85 -4.58 -14.64 -15.46
C ALA A 85 -3.48 -14.23 -14.48
N THR A 86 -2.38 -14.98 -14.44
CA THR A 86 -1.17 -14.50 -13.78
C THR A 86 -0.77 -13.27 -14.54
N SER A 87 -1.15 -12.12 -14.00
CA SER A 87 -0.70 -10.85 -14.49
C SER A 87 0.83 -10.87 -14.55
N THR A 88 1.37 -10.36 -15.65
CA THR A 88 2.80 -10.47 -16.00
C THR A 88 3.60 -9.24 -15.59
N GLY A 89 2.95 -8.26 -14.95
CA GLY A 89 3.57 -7.00 -14.53
C GLY A 89 4.22 -7.08 -13.15
N GLU A 90 5.16 -6.18 -12.91
CA GLU A 90 5.67 -5.88 -11.57
C GLU A 90 4.52 -5.38 -10.69
N ILE A 91 4.51 -5.76 -9.41
CA ILE A 91 3.55 -5.24 -8.44
C ILE A 91 3.65 -3.71 -8.41
N PRO A 92 2.54 -2.95 -8.53
CA PRO A 92 2.58 -1.51 -8.45
C PRO A 92 3.16 -1.06 -7.12
N ASP A 93 4.11 -0.13 -7.19
CA ASP A 93 4.71 0.46 -6.00
C ASP A 93 3.81 1.61 -5.50
N GLU A 94 3.24 1.41 -4.32
CA GLU A 94 2.22 2.27 -3.73
C GLU A 94 2.73 2.98 -2.48
N THR A 95 1.91 3.92 -2.01
CA THR A 95 2.14 4.55 -0.72
C THR A 95 2.06 3.55 0.43
N ALA A 96 3.01 3.65 1.37
CA ALA A 96 2.90 3.05 2.70
C ALA A 96 1.75 3.68 3.54
N GLY A 97 1.19 4.79 3.05
CA GLY A 97 0.18 5.55 3.78
C GLY A 97 0.75 6.18 5.06
N PRO A 98 -0.12 6.72 5.92
CA PRO A 98 0.31 7.42 7.13
C PRO A 98 0.56 6.50 8.33
N TYR A 99 0.33 5.19 8.22
CA TYR A 99 0.35 4.26 9.36
C TYR A 99 1.32 3.05 9.23
N PRO A 100 2.52 3.19 8.63
CA PRO A 100 3.38 2.06 8.35
C PRO A 100 3.97 1.40 9.60
N GLY A 101 4.35 2.14 10.63
CA GLY A 101 4.99 1.58 11.82
C GLY A 101 6.40 1.04 11.55
N ASP A 102 7.08 1.56 10.52
CA ASP A 102 8.39 1.13 10.00
C ASP A 102 9.52 2.13 10.34
N GLY A 103 9.25 3.09 11.24
CA GLY A 103 10.16 4.16 11.61
C GLY A 103 10.20 5.35 10.64
N SER A 104 9.63 5.24 9.43
CA SER A 104 9.68 6.32 8.41
C SER A 104 8.96 7.60 8.85
N ASN A 105 7.99 7.48 9.77
CA ASN A 105 7.22 8.58 10.33
C ASN A 105 7.22 8.65 11.87
N GLY A 106 8.17 7.96 12.52
CA GLY A 106 8.43 8.02 13.95
C GLY A 106 7.94 6.83 14.77
N ALA A 107 6.81 6.21 14.42
CA ALA A 107 6.38 4.97 15.04
C ALA A 107 7.10 3.78 14.37
N ASP A 108 7.65 2.87 15.17
CA ASP A 108 8.51 1.78 14.69
C ASP A 108 8.25 0.49 15.48
N VAL A 109 7.64 -0.50 14.82
CA VAL A 109 7.45 -1.86 15.33
C VAL A 109 8.51 -2.82 14.81
N LEU A 110 9.25 -2.45 13.77
CA LEU A 110 10.23 -3.31 13.10
C LEU A 110 11.50 -3.50 13.96
N GLU A 111 11.80 -2.56 14.86
CA GLU A 111 12.84 -2.75 15.88
C GLU A 111 12.44 -3.71 17.02
N ASN A 112 11.19 -4.14 17.10
CA ASN A 112 10.72 -5.02 18.18
C ASN A 112 11.13 -6.47 17.94
N ALA A 113 11.76 -7.12 18.93
CA ALA A 113 12.20 -8.50 18.86
C ALA A 113 11.08 -9.53 18.58
N GLY A 114 9.81 -9.19 18.85
CA GLY A 114 8.66 -10.05 18.56
C GLY A 114 7.97 -9.78 17.23
N VAL A 115 8.48 -8.89 16.38
CA VAL A 115 7.82 -8.51 15.12
C VAL A 115 7.84 -9.62 14.07
N VAL A 116 8.84 -10.50 14.09
CA VAL A 116 8.90 -11.66 13.20
C VAL A 116 7.99 -12.77 13.75
N ARG A 117 6.78 -12.88 13.20
CA ARG A 117 5.69 -13.72 13.72
C ARG A 117 4.65 -14.03 12.66
N SER A 118 4.02 -15.20 12.75
CA SER A 118 2.95 -15.61 11.84
C SER A 118 1.55 -15.18 12.31
N ASP A 119 1.22 -15.31 13.60
CA ASP A 119 -0.05 -14.82 14.13
C ASP A 119 0.11 -13.37 14.59
N ILE A 120 -0.52 -12.43 13.91
CA ILE A 120 -0.41 -10.98 14.17
C ILE A 120 -1.62 -10.43 14.93
N ARG A 121 -2.57 -11.26 15.37
CA ARG A 121 -3.83 -10.76 15.98
C ARG A 121 -3.66 -10.08 17.33
N SER A 122 -2.63 -10.45 18.09
CA SER A 122 -2.35 -9.89 19.42
C SER A 122 -1.20 -8.88 19.38
N SER A 123 -1.18 -7.90 20.28
CA SER A 123 -0.01 -7.05 20.50
C SER A 123 1.21 -7.90 20.88
N ILE A 124 2.40 -7.44 20.51
CA ILE A 124 3.66 -8.20 20.64
C ILE A 124 3.98 -8.53 22.11
N ASP A 125 3.58 -7.65 23.03
CA ASP A 125 3.70 -7.84 24.47
C ASP A 125 2.72 -8.89 25.05
N GLY A 126 1.83 -9.44 24.21
CA GLY A 126 0.81 -10.40 24.61
C GLY A 126 -0.42 -9.77 25.28
N GLY A 127 -0.57 -8.44 25.20
CA GLY A 127 -1.70 -7.69 25.74
C GLY A 127 -2.99 -7.87 24.94
N THR A 128 -3.42 -6.83 24.26
CA THR A 128 -4.71 -6.82 23.54
C THR A 128 -4.68 -7.71 22.31
N THR A 129 -5.80 -8.37 22.02
CA THR A 129 -6.02 -9.10 20.76
C THR A 129 -7.14 -8.45 19.99
N ALA A 130 -6.87 -8.09 18.73
CA ALA A 130 -7.86 -7.49 17.86
C ALA A 130 -9.02 -8.46 17.58
N GLU A 131 -10.24 -7.97 17.73
CA GLU A 131 -11.46 -8.72 17.42
C GLU A 131 -11.80 -8.61 15.94
N GLY A 132 -12.28 -9.69 15.32
CA GLY A 132 -12.71 -9.71 13.92
C GLY A 132 -12.82 -11.13 13.36
N ILE A 133 -13.25 -11.24 12.10
CA ILE A 133 -13.28 -12.53 11.39
C ILE A 133 -11.85 -12.95 11.10
N VAL A 134 -11.48 -14.17 11.53
CA VAL A 134 -10.12 -14.69 11.29
C VAL A 134 -9.83 -14.76 9.80
N MET A 135 -8.64 -14.31 9.44
CA MET A 135 -8.12 -14.34 8.08
C MET A 135 -6.75 -15.00 8.06
N THR A 136 -6.53 -15.94 7.15
CA THR A 136 -5.20 -16.39 6.76
C THR A 136 -4.78 -15.61 5.52
N LEU A 137 -3.73 -14.80 5.59
CA LEU A 137 -3.15 -14.09 4.46
C LEU A 137 -1.93 -14.84 3.95
N THR A 138 -1.89 -15.16 2.66
CA THR A 138 -0.71 -15.71 1.99
C THR A 138 -0.25 -14.77 0.88
N LEU A 139 1.01 -14.32 0.95
CA LEU A 139 1.65 -13.56 -0.13
C LEU A 139 2.73 -14.43 -0.75
N THR A 140 2.73 -14.56 -2.08
CA THR A 140 3.80 -15.23 -2.83
C THR A 140 4.64 -14.17 -3.54
N ILE A 141 5.90 -14.04 -3.16
CA ILE A 141 6.84 -13.07 -3.71
C ILE A 141 7.68 -13.75 -4.79
N LEU A 142 7.67 -13.17 -6.00
CA LEU A 142 8.47 -13.62 -7.13
C LEU A 142 9.50 -12.56 -7.49
N ASP A 143 10.74 -12.97 -7.72
CA ASP A 143 11.85 -12.09 -8.10
C ASP A 143 11.95 -11.98 -9.63
N MET A 144 11.47 -10.87 -10.18
CA MET A 144 11.48 -10.61 -11.62
C MET A 144 12.90 -10.45 -12.18
N ALA A 145 13.81 -9.86 -11.41
CA ALA A 145 15.20 -9.66 -11.83
C ALA A 145 15.92 -11.00 -12.04
N ASN A 146 15.44 -12.07 -11.39
CA ASN A 146 15.96 -13.43 -11.50
C ASN A 146 15.02 -14.40 -12.25
N ASN A 147 14.36 -13.92 -13.30
CA ASN A 147 13.46 -14.70 -14.18
C ASN A 147 12.12 -15.13 -13.52
N GLY A 148 11.64 -14.38 -12.53
CA GLY A 148 10.36 -14.64 -11.87
C GLY A 148 10.37 -15.88 -10.99
N VAL A 149 11.54 -16.30 -10.48
CA VAL A 149 11.65 -17.39 -9.52
C VAL A 149 11.09 -16.97 -8.16
N PRO A 150 10.69 -17.92 -7.29
CA PRO A 150 10.34 -17.61 -5.91
C PRO A 150 11.44 -16.84 -5.18
N PHE A 151 11.09 -15.74 -4.50
CA PHE A 151 12.04 -14.91 -3.76
C PHE A 151 12.25 -15.47 -2.35
N GLU A 152 12.93 -16.62 -2.25
CA GLU A 152 13.27 -17.25 -0.97
C GLU A 152 14.11 -16.30 -0.09
N ASN A 153 13.80 -16.25 1.21
CA ASN A 153 14.42 -15.41 2.25
C ASN A 153 14.13 -13.91 2.21
N ALA A 154 13.33 -13.41 1.25
CA ALA A 154 12.81 -12.04 1.32
C ALA A 154 11.97 -11.88 2.61
N ALA A 155 12.12 -10.75 3.30
CA ALA A 155 11.28 -10.43 4.45
C ALA A 155 10.08 -9.61 3.99
N VAL A 156 8.88 -9.98 4.45
CA VAL A 156 7.64 -9.30 4.12
C VAL A 156 7.01 -8.78 5.39
N TYR A 157 6.86 -7.46 5.48
CA TYR A 157 6.14 -6.78 6.55
C TYR A 157 4.70 -6.54 6.11
N VAL A 158 3.73 -6.78 7.00
CA VAL A 158 2.30 -6.58 6.74
C VAL A 158 1.69 -5.73 7.86
N TRP A 159 0.81 -4.80 7.50
CA TRP A 159 -0.06 -4.08 8.44
C TRP A 159 -1.42 -3.74 7.84
N HIS A 160 -2.45 -3.63 8.70
CA HIS A 160 -3.78 -3.18 8.31
C HIS A 160 -4.59 -2.65 9.50
N CYS A 161 -5.75 -2.07 9.24
CA CYS A 161 -6.68 -1.61 10.28
C CYS A 161 -7.45 -2.77 10.95
N ASP A 162 -7.97 -2.51 12.14
CA ASP A 162 -8.86 -3.43 12.85
C ASP A 162 -10.28 -3.47 12.24
N ALA A 163 -11.19 -4.22 12.88
CA ALA A 163 -12.60 -4.32 12.47
C ALA A 163 -13.40 -3.01 12.62
N GLY A 164 -12.87 -2.02 13.35
CA GLY A 164 -13.42 -0.67 13.46
C GLY A 164 -12.81 0.33 12.47
N GLY A 165 -11.77 -0.05 11.73
CA GLY A 165 -11.06 0.83 10.80
C GLY A 165 -9.93 1.64 11.43
N SER A 166 -9.52 1.31 12.66
CA SER A 166 -8.43 1.96 13.39
C SER A 166 -7.11 1.24 13.18
N TYR A 167 -5.99 1.97 13.22
CA TYR A 167 -4.64 1.42 13.12
C TYR A 167 -3.95 1.43 14.48
N SER A 168 -3.48 0.26 14.93
CA SER A 168 -2.61 0.13 16.11
C SER A 168 -1.38 1.03 15.96
N MET A 169 -0.86 1.56 17.06
CA MET A 169 0.22 2.56 17.12
C MET A 169 -0.14 4.00 16.72
N TYR A 170 -1.34 4.24 16.19
CA TYR A 170 -1.69 5.55 15.61
C TYR A 170 -3.06 6.08 16.02
N SER A 171 -4.09 5.24 15.98
CA SER A 171 -5.46 5.67 16.26
C SER A 171 -5.72 5.67 17.76
N SER A 172 -6.45 6.68 18.25
CA SER A 172 -6.93 6.67 19.63
C SER A 172 -8.11 5.71 19.80
N PRO A 173 -8.18 4.87 20.87
CA PRO A 173 -7.28 4.79 22.04
C PRO A 173 -6.25 3.64 21.97
N ILE A 174 -5.82 3.23 20.78
CA ILE A 174 -4.98 2.05 20.53
C ILE A 174 -3.55 2.42 20.11
N GLU A 175 -3.09 3.62 20.49
CA GLU A 175 -1.75 4.13 20.17
C GLU A 175 -0.62 3.32 20.83
N ASP A 176 -0.91 2.64 21.93
CA ASP A 176 0.05 1.78 22.63
C ASP A 176 -0.01 0.31 22.16
N GLU A 177 -0.96 -0.04 21.28
CA GLU A 177 -1.12 -1.40 20.76
C GLU A 177 -0.25 -1.70 19.54
N THR A 178 0.10 -2.96 19.33
CA THR A 178 0.99 -3.42 18.23
C THR A 178 0.44 -4.60 17.43
N TYR A 179 -0.83 -4.97 17.65
CA TYR A 179 -1.49 -6.00 16.85
C TYR A 179 -1.59 -5.63 15.37
N LEU A 180 -1.91 -6.62 14.55
CA LEU A 180 -2.16 -6.53 13.10
C LEU A 180 -0.96 -5.96 12.33
N ARG A 181 0.23 -6.15 12.88
CA ARG A 181 1.54 -5.81 12.32
C ARG A 181 2.47 -7.01 12.50
N GLY A 182 3.20 -7.39 11.46
CA GLY A 182 4.19 -8.45 11.59
C GLY A 182 4.98 -8.74 10.34
N VAL A 183 6.12 -9.39 10.56
CA VAL A 183 7.08 -9.78 9.52
C VAL A 183 7.13 -11.29 9.42
N GLN A 184 7.19 -11.81 8.19
CA GLN A 184 7.52 -13.19 7.90
C GLN A 184 8.64 -13.24 6.86
N VAL A 185 9.41 -14.32 6.87
CA VAL A 185 10.45 -14.58 5.87
C VAL A 185 9.91 -15.59 4.87
N ALA A 186 10.00 -15.24 3.58
CA ALA A 186 9.51 -16.05 2.49
C ALA A 186 10.24 -17.39 2.42
N ASP A 187 9.47 -18.47 2.30
CA ASP A 187 10.00 -19.82 2.19
C ASP A 187 10.55 -20.13 0.77
N ARG A 188 10.91 -21.40 0.51
CA ARG A 188 11.41 -21.86 -0.79
C ARG A 188 10.43 -21.68 -1.96
N SER A 189 9.15 -21.53 -1.66
CA SER A 189 8.11 -21.22 -2.64
C SER A 189 7.85 -19.72 -2.76
N GLY A 190 8.63 -18.88 -2.07
CA GLY A 190 8.46 -17.43 -2.02
C GLY A 190 7.27 -17.01 -1.18
N ALA A 191 6.71 -17.94 -0.38
CA ALA A 191 5.47 -17.70 0.33
C ALA A 191 5.73 -17.23 1.77
N VAL A 192 4.96 -16.24 2.19
CA VAL A 192 4.74 -15.89 3.60
C VAL A 192 3.29 -16.13 3.95
N THR A 193 3.01 -16.56 5.18
CA THR A 193 1.63 -16.75 5.65
C THR A 193 1.45 -16.16 7.03
N PHE A 194 0.37 -15.40 7.19
CA PHE A 194 -0.04 -14.74 8.42
C PHE A 194 -1.42 -15.21 8.87
N THR A 195 -1.62 -15.35 10.17
CA THR A 195 -2.94 -15.41 10.81
C THR A 195 -3.27 -14.02 11.33
N SER A 196 -4.38 -13.45 10.86
CA SER A 196 -4.85 -12.11 11.21
C SER A 196 -6.38 -12.08 11.33
N ILE A 197 -6.97 -10.89 11.27
CA ILE A 197 -8.40 -10.67 11.07
C ILE A 197 -8.65 -9.96 9.73
N PHE A 198 -9.84 -10.10 9.16
CA PHE A 198 -10.27 -9.34 7.99
C PHE A 198 -10.39 -7.85 8.36
N PRO A 199 -9.80 -6.90 7.61
CA PRO A 199 -9.85 -5.47 7.94
C PRO A 199 -11.18 -4.83 7.58
N ALA A 200 -11.53 -3.75 8.28
CA ALA A 200 -12.69 -2.91 7.99
C ALA A 200 -12.53 -2.09 6.69
N CYS A 201 -13.63 -1.44 6.29
CA CYS A 201 -13.59 -0.33 5.34
C CYS A 201 -13.64 0.98 6.13
N TYR A 202 -12.56 1.75 6.13
CA TYR A 202 -12.59 3.14 6.59
C TYR A 202 -12.95 4.09 5.44
N SER A 203 -13.32 5.33 5.77
CA SER A 203 -13.81 6.29 4.78
C SER A 203 -12.74 6.66 3.74
N GLY A 204 -13.11 6.67 2.46
CA GLY A 204 -12.32 7.23 1.37
C GLY A 204 -11.27 6.31 0.75
N ARG A 205 -11.19 5.04 1.16
CA ARG A 205 -10.29 4.03 0.59
C ARG A 205 -11.02 2.70 0.41
N TRP A 206 -10.72 1.98 -0.68
CA TRP A 206 -11.13 0.60 -0.85
C TRP A 206 -10.49 -0.29 0.22
N PRO A 207 -11.14 -1.35 0.76
CA PRO A 207 -10.55 -2.23 1.76
C PRO A 207 -9.23 -2.87 1.32
N HIS A 208 -8.21 -2.77 2.17
CA HIS A 208 -6.85 -3.22 1.83
C HIS A 208 -6.03 -3.71 3.01
N ILE A 209 -4.94 -4.40 2.68
CA ILE A 209 -3.86 -4.78 3.58
C ILE A 209 -2.57 -4.25 2.98
N HIS A 210 -1.76 -3.53 3.75
CA HIS A 210 -0.47 -3.06 3.25
C HIS A 210 0.60 -4.13 3.40
N PHE A 211 1.61 -4.06 2.54
CA PHE A 211 2.84 -4.80 2.74
C PHE A 211 4.06 -4.08 2.19
N GLU A 212 5.21 -4.39 2.78
CA GLU A 212 6.54 -4.03 2.30
C GLU A 212 7.37 -5.29 2.13
N VAL A 213 8.18 -5.32 1.07
CA VAL A 213 9.14 -6.39 0.82
C VAL A 213 10.54 -5.83 1.03
N TYR A 214 11.35 -6.56 1.78
CA TYR A 214 12.76 -6.27 2.03
C TYR A 214 13.62 -7.42 1.48
N PRO A 215 14.88 -7.15 1.08
CA PRO A 215 15.78 -8.19 0.58
C PRO A 215 15.98 -9.36 1.55
N ASP A 216 15.99 -9.05 2.85
CA ASP A 216 16.13 -10.02 3.94
C ASP A 216 15.63 -9.44 5.27
N VAL A 217 15.56 -10.28 6.30
CA VAL A 217 15.09 -9.90 7.63
C VAL A 217 16.02 -8.90 8.35
N ALA A 218 17.30 -8.84 7.99
CA ALA A 218 18.22 -7.90 8.62
C ALA A 218 18.01 -6.47 8.09
N SER A 219 17.40 -6.34 6.91
CA SER A 219 17.15 -5.07 6.23
C SER A 219 15.92 -4.32 6.77
N ILE A 220 15.04 -4.97 7.54
CA ILE A 220 13.76 -4.38 8.00
C ILE A 220 13.91 -3.23 8.99
N THR A 221 15.08 -3.09 9.63
CA THR A 221 15.33 -2.04 10.63
C THR A 221 15.59 -0.66 10.02
N ASP A 222 15.58 -0.55 8.70
CA ASP A 222 15.67 0.71 7.97
C ASP A 222 14.68 0.67 6.82
N SER A 223 13.60 1.46 6.95
CA SER A 223 12.52 1.55 5.97
C SER A 223 13.00 1.92 4.56
N THR A 224 14.16 2.57 4.42
CA THR A 224 14.72 2.90 3.10
C THR A 224 15.25 1.68 2.33
N ASN A 225 15.37 0.52 2.99
CA ASN A 225 15.75 -0.74 2.35
C ASN A 225 14.57 -1.52 1.76
N ALA A 226 13.33 -1.05 1.91
CA ALA A 226 12.19 -1.67 1.24
C ALA A 226 12.43 -1.68 -0.27
N ILE A 227 12.29 -2.85 -0.90
CA ILE A 227 12.44 -3.07 -2.35
C ILE A 227 11.10 -3.05 -3.09
N ALA A 228 9.98 -3.08 -2.36
CA ALA A 228 8.65 -2.81 -2.87
C ALA A 228 7.74 -2.44 -1.70
N THR A 229 6.89 -1.43 -1.90
CA THR A 229 5.78 -1.11 -0.99
C THR A 229 4.49 -1.23 -1.79
N SER A 230 3.51 -2.00 -1.32
CA SER A 230 2.24 -2.12 -2.04
C SER A 230 1.08 -2.49 -1.12
N GLN A 231 -0.08 -2.74 -1.72
CA GLN A 231 -1.32 -3.02 -1.01
C GLN A 231 -2.07 -4.17 -1.67
N VAL A 232 -2.65 -5.05 -0.87
CA VAL A 232 -3.62 -6.07 -1.31
C VAL A 232 -4.99 -5.43 -1.29
N ALA A 233 -5.64 -5.31 -2.44
CA ALA A 233 -7.05 -4.96 -2.51
C ALA A 233 -7.93 -6.19 -2.20
N LEU A 234 -8.94 -6.02 -1.34
CA LEU A 234 -9.82 -7.14 -0.96
C LEU A 234 -11.02 -7.29 -1.92
N PRO A 235 -11.41 -8.54 -2.28
CA PRO A 235 -12.58 -8.79 -3.11
C PRO A 235 -13.88 -8.25 -2.53
N GLU A 236 -14.66 -7.56 -3.36
CA GLU A 236 -15.93 -6.94 -2.98
C GLU A 236 -16.91 -7.95 -2.36
N ASP A 237 -16.96 -9.19 -2.86
CA ASP A 237 -17.91 -10.19 -2.38
C ASP A 237 -17.57 -10.68 -0.95
N ALA A 238 -16.28 -10.81 -0.63
CA ALA A 238 -15.81 -11.10 0.72
C ALA A 238 -16.10 -9.90 1.65
N CYS A 239 -15.75 -8.68 1.22
CA CYS A 239 -16.04 -7.45 1.95
C CYS A 239 -17.53 -7.30 2.27
N THR A 240 -18.40 -7.50 1.29
CA THR A 240 -19.86 -7.41 1.44
C THR A 240 -20.39 -8.36 2.52
N ARG A 241 -19.87 -9.60 2.57
CA ARG A 241 -20.29 -10.58 3.57
C ARG A 241 -19.79 -10.23 4.98
N VAL A 242 -18.54 -9.76 5.09
CA VAL A 242 -17.95 -9.39 6.39
C VAL A 242 -18.59 -8.12 6.95
N TYR A 243 -18.84 -7.11 6.13
CA TYR A 243 -19.36 -5.81 6.56
C TYR A 243 -20.86 -5.80 6.85
N ALA A 244 -21.54 -6.94 6.68
CA ALA A 244 -22.88 -7.17 7.17
C ALA A 244 -22.93 -7.50 8.68
N LEU A 245 -21.78 -7.77 9.31
CA LEU A 245 -21.68 -8.12 10.73
C LEU A 245 -21.59 -6.87 11.61
N ASP A 246 -22.17 -6.94 12.81
CA ASP A 246 -22.14 -5.85 13.79
C ASP A 246 -20.71 -5.45 14.22
N ALA A 247 -19.79 -6.43 14.25
CA ALA A 247 -18.37 -6.19 14.57
C ALA A 247 -17.66 -5.25 13.57
N TYR A 248 -18.24 -5.03 12.39
CA TYR A 248 -17.71 -4.20 11.31
C TYR A 248 -18.59 -2.97 11.04
N ALA A 249 -19.35 -2.51 12.05
CA ALA A 249 -20.27 -1.40 11.93
C ALA A 249 -19.64 -0.18 11.23
N GLY A 250 -20.37 0.41 10.27
CA GLY A 250 -19.90 1.54 9.46
C GLY A 250 -19.15 1.13 8.18
N SER A 251 -18.54 -0.04 8.12
CA SER A 251 -17.76 -0.48 6.93
C SER A 251 -18.61 -0.55 5.66
N SER A 252 -19.85 -1.04 5.75
CA SER A 252 -20.76 -1.11 4.60
C SER A 252 -21.14 0.27 4.06
N ALA A 253 -21.32 1.26 4.95
CA ALA A 253 -21.59 2.64 4.56
C ALA A 253 -20.38 3.29 3.90
N ASN A 254 -19.18 3.07 4.43
CA ASN A 254 -17.93 3.58 3.85
C ASN A 254 -17.67 2.95 2.47
N MET A 255 -17.81 1.63 2.34
CA MET A 255 -17.59 0.91 1.08
C MET A 255 -18.55 1.37 -0.02
N ALA A 256 -19.78 1.74 0.33
CA ALA A 256 -20.75 2.28 -0.64
C ALA A 256 -20.35 3.66 -1.22
N GLN A 257 -19.32 4.32 -0.69
CA GLN A 257 -18.82 5.62 -1.17
C GLN A 257 -17.56 5.49 -2.04
N VAL A 258 -17.03 4.28 -2.24
CA VAL A 258 -15.78 4.04 -2.97
C VAL A 258 -15.96 2.90 -3.96
N SER A 259 -15.10 2.85 -4.97
CA SER A 259 -14.97 1.72 -5.89
C SER A 259 -13.49 1.44 -6.11
N LEU A 260 -13.12 0.23 -6.56
CA LEU A 260 -11.73 -0.07 -6.93
C LEU A 260 -11.20 0.89 -8.00
N THR A 261 -12.05 1.26 -8.96
CA THR A 261 -11.66 2.13 -10.09
C THR A 261 -11.57 3.60 -9.74
N ASP A 262 -12.20 4.03 -8.64
CA ASP A 262 -12.16 5.42 -8.17
C ASP A 262 -11.25 5.61 -6.93
N ASP A 263 -10.69 4.51 -6.40
CA ASP A 263 -9.70 4.56 -5.31
C ASP A 263 -8.40 5.20 -5.78
N ASN A 264 -7.80 6.04 -4.96
CA ASN A 264 -6.61 6.81 -5.33
C ASN A 264 -5.30 6.00 -5.31
N VAL A 265 -5.35 4.72 -4.97
CA VAL A 265 -4.24 3.76 -5.04
C VAL A 265 -4.53 2.73 -6.13
N PHE A 266 -5.71 2.10 -6.12
CA PHE A 266 -6.02 1.03 -7.07
C PHE A 266 -6.60 1.52 -8.41
N GLY A 267 -7.03 2.77 -8.51
CA GLY A 267 -7.81 3.27 -9.66
C GLY A 267 -7.05 3.30 -10.98
N ASP A 268 -5.72 3.35 -10.96
CA ASP A 268 -4.88 3.47 -12.17
C ASP A 268 -4.98 2.24 -13.09
N ASP A 269 -5.17 1.05 -12.52
CA ASP A 269 -5.38 -0.21 -13.25
C ASP A 269 -6.59 -1.03 -12.77
N GLY A 270 -7.37 -0.49 -11.84
CA GLY A 270 -8.48 -1.18 -11.19
C GLY A 270 -8.05 -2.28 -10.21
N GLY A 271 -6.83 -2.21 -9.68
CA GLY A 271 -6.21 -3.21 -8.82
C GLY A 271 -5.83 -4.48 -9.57
N ALA A 272 -5.56 -4.43 -10.88
CA ALA A 272 -5.34 -5.62 -11.71
C ALA A 272 -4.18 -6.50 -11.22
N LEU A 273 -3.19 -5.88 -10.57
CA LEU A 273 -2.01 -6.55 -10.00
C LEU A 273 -2.10 -6.73 -8.47
N GLN A 274 -3.10 -6.16 -7.82
CA GLN A 274 -3.21 -6.04 -6.36
C GLN A 274 -4.48 -6.67 -5.78
N LEU A 275 -5.47 -7.00 -6.61
CA LEU A 275 -6.70 -7.65 -6.17
C LEU A 275 -6.40 -9.08 -5.74
N GLY A 276 -6.50 -9.32 -4.43
CA GLY A 276 -6.33 -10.64 -3.85
C GLY A 276 -7.44 -11.61 -4.28
N THR A 277 -7.18 -12.90 -4.10
CA THR A 277 -8.24 -13.92 -4.07
C THR A 277 -8.72 -14.10 -2.63
N ALA A 278 -10.01 -14.38 -2.43
CA ALA A 278 -10.56 -14.69 -1.11
C ALA A 278 -11.44 -15.94 -1.19
N THR A 279 -11.26 -16.86 -0.25
CA THR A 279 -12.08 -18.08 -0.10
C THR A 279 -12.45 -18.27 1.36
N GLY A 280 -13.55 -18.96 1.63
CA GLY A 280 -14.08 -19.14 2.99
C GLY A 280 -15.34 -18.32 3.25
N ASP A 281 -15.68 -18.14 4.52
CA ASP A 281 -16.89 -17.43 4.95
C ASP A 281 -16.74 -16.85 6.36
N VAL A 282 -17.76 -16.11 6.82
CA VAL A 282 -17.77 -15.43 8.13
C VAL A 282 -17.81 -16.37 9.33
N THR A 283 -18.06 -17.66 9.14
CA THR A 283 -18.08 -18.67 10.21
C THR A 283 -16.74 -19.39 10.31
N SER A 284 -16.16 -19.79 9.18
CA SER A 284 -14.86 -20.48 9.13
C SER A 284 -13.65 -19.55 9.11
N GLY A 285 -13.86 -18.27 8.82
CA GLY A 285 -12.81 -17.33 8.45
C GLY A 285 -12.49 -17.39 6.95
N TYR A 286 -11.63 -16.48 6.51
CA TYR A 286 -11.21 -16.35 5.11
C TYR A 286 -9.75 -16.73 4.91
N THR A 287 -9.43 -17.27 3.74
CA THR A 287 -8.07 -17.32 3.21
C THR A 287 -7.96 -16.30 2.08
N VAL A 288 -7.07 -15.32 2.24
CA VAL A 288 -6.76 -14.29 1.26
C VAL A 288 -5.37 -14.57 0.68
N ALA A 289 -5.23 -14.53 -0.65
CA ALA A 289 -3.94 -14.75 -1.30
C ALA A 289 -3.67 -13.80 -2.46
N LEU A 290 -2.42 -13.35 -2.58
CA LEU A 290 -1.91 -12.53 -3.70
C LEU A 290 -0.51 -13.00 -4.10
N THR A 291 -0.22 -13.03 -5.40
CA THR A 291 1.15 -13.17 -5.92
C THR A 291 1.68 -11.79 -6.28
N ALA A 292 2.75 -11.35 -5.62
CA ALA A 292 3.44 -10.09 -5.89
C ALA A 292 4.75 -10.37 -6.63
N ARG A 293 4.91 -9.78 -7.81
CA ARG A 293 6.14 -9.88 -8.60
C ARG A 293 6.98 -8.62 -8.35
N VAL A 294 8.16 -8.76 -7.78
CA VAL A 294 9.03 -7.65 -7.40
C VAL A 294 10.22 -7.60 -8.34
N ASP A 295 10.51 -6.43 -8.93
CA ASP A 295 11.73 -6.22 -9.72
C ASP A 295 12.75 -5.42 -8.90
N THR A 296 13.79 -6.10 -8.40
CA THR A 296 14.84 -5.46 -7.61
C THR A 296 15.72 -4.49 -8.40
N THR A 297 15.52 -4.38 -9.72
CA THR A 297 16.17 -3.36 -10.56
C THR A 297 15.36 -2.07 -10.68
N THR A 298 14.06 -2.10 -10.33
CA THR A 298 13.23 -0.91 -10.20
C THR A 298 13.56 -0.20 -8.89
N THR A 299 13.75 1.12 -8.94
CA THR A 299 13.94 1.91 -7.71
C THR A 299 12.58 2.13 -7.04
N PRO A 300 12.39 1.68 -5.79
CA PRO A 300 11.16 1.90 -5.04
C PRO A 300 10.92 3.39 -4.82
N THR A 301 9.68 3.82 -4.99
CA THR A 301 9.26 5.22 -4.81
C THR A 301 8.33 5.39 -3.61
N ALA A 302 7.87 4.29 -3.00
CA ALA A 302 6.83 4.26 -1.97
C ALA A 302 5.59 5.08 -2.40
N GLY A 303 5.18 4.91 -3.66
CA GLY A 303 4.06 5.62 -4.26
C GLY A 303 4.33 7.08 -4.61
N ALA A 304 5.59 7.54 -4.58
CA ALA A 304 5.94 8.82 -5.18
C ALA A 304 5.85 8.73 -6.70
N ALA A 305 5.08 9.64 -7.32
CA ALA A 305 4.90 9.67 -8.76
C ALA A 305 6.27 9.67 -9.50
N PRO A 306 6.42 8.90 -10.59
CA PRO A 306 7.65 8.93 -11.38
C PRO A 306 7.93 10.35 -11.86
N SER A 307 9.20 10.75 -11.89
CA SER A 307 9.62 12.05 -12.38
C SER A 307 9.35 12.15 -13.89
N GLY A 308 8.12 12.50 -14.26
CA GLY A 308 7.65 12.58 -15.63
C GLY A 308 8.46 13.57 -16.45
N GLY A 309 9.22 13.05 -17.42
CA GLY A 309 9.79 13.82 -18.52
C GLY A 309 8.68 14.34 -19.43
N GLY A 310 8.54 15.66 -19.56
CA GLY A 310 7.50 16.29 -20.38
C GLY A 310 7.93 17.68 -20.84
N ALA A 311 7.96 17.87 -22.16
CA ALA A 311 8.50 18.99 -22.90
C ALA A 311 7.88 20.37 -22.55
N GLY A 312 8.74 21.34 -22.23
CA GLY A 312 8.35 22.75 -22.04
C GLY A 312 8.30 23.52 -23.36
N GLY A 313 7.16 24.19 -23.61
CA GLY A 313 7.03 25.21 -24.66
C GLY A 313 7.66 26.55 -24.23
N PRO A 314 8.12 27.39 -25.18
CA PRO A 314 8.91 28.57 -24.85
C PRO A 314 8.07 29.69 -24.21
N GLY A 315 8.55 30.16 -23.06
CA GLY A 315 7.95 31.23 -22.27
C GLY A 315 8.12 32.62 -22.90
N GLY A 316 7.06 33.42 -22.80
CA GLY A 316 7.04 34.83 -23.15
C GLY A 316 7.71 35.71 -22.08
N THR A 317 8.34 36.78 -22.53
CA THR A 317 9.09 37.79 -21.75
C THR A 317 8.18 38.55 -20.76
N PRO A 318 8.63 38.86 -19.52
CA PRO A 318 7.85 39.69 -18.59
C PRO A 318 8.00 41.21 -18.89
N PRO A 319 6.97 42.03 -18.62
CA PRO A 319 7.03 43.47 -18.81
C PRO A 319 7.80 44.16 -17.69
N SER A 320 8.66 45.10 -18.10
CA SER A 320 9.41 46.03 -17.24
C SER A 320 8.51 47.05 -16.55
N ARG A 321 8.83 47.38 -15.30
CA ARG A 321 8.50 48.67 -14.67
C ARG A 321 9.77 49.50 -14.53
#